data_AF-A0A831LSZ1-F1
#
_entry.id   AF-A0A831LSZ1-F1
#
_cell.length_a   1.000
_cell.length_b   1.000
_cell.length_c   1.000
_cell.angle_alpha   90.00
_cell.angle_beta   90.00
_cell.angle_gamma   90.00
#
_symmetry.space_group_name_H-M   'P 1'
#
loop_
_entity.id
_entity.type
_entity.pdbx_description
1 polymer ?
#
loop_
_entity_poly.entity_id
_entity_poly.type
_entity_poly.pdbx_seq_one_letter_code
_entity_poly.pdbx_strand_id
1 'polypeptide(L)'
;MKWNQLLSTKRLGMEEWKTSARPEDRTQFQRDYDRIIFSSPFRRMQNKTQVFPLPEHIFVHNRLTHSLEVASVGRSLGNLLAEKVTAEFPENPLISEIGTIVSSACLAHDLGNPPFGHSGESAISNFFQNGAGKEFENRLSPAEWSDFIRFDGNANALRLLTHQFNGKRPGGFALTYPTLASIVKYPFESPLATKQKFGFFQSEKE
;
A
#
# COMPACT_ATOMS: atom_id res chain seq x y z
N MET A 1 11.45 -13.49 -14.43
CA MET A 1 11.14 -13.41 -12.98
C MET A 1 11.01 -14.82 -12.42
N LYS A 2 11.31 -15.06 -11.14
CA LYS A 2 11.25 -16.40 -10.52
C LYS A 2 10.15 -16.42 -9.45
N TRP A 3 9.04 -17.13 -9.69
CA TRP A 3 7.89 -17.17 -8.75
C TRP A 3 8.25 -17.63 -7.34
N ASN A 4 9.21 -18.56 -7.22
CA ASN A 4 9.73 -19.05 -5.94
C ASN A 4 10.49 -17.99 -5.12
N GLN A 5 10.86 -16.87 -5.75
CA GLN A 5 11.48 -15.72 -5.07
C GLN A 5 10.48 -14.60 -4.85
N LEU A 6 9.49 -14.45 -5.74
CA LEU A 6 8.45 -13.43 -5.65
C LEU A 6 7.39 -13.74 -4.58
N LEU A 7 7.13 -15.02 -4.32
CA LEU A 7 6.16 -15.47 -3.32
C LEU A 7 6.90 -15.97 -2.08
N SER A 8 6.60 -15.35 -0.94
CA SER A 8 7.20 -15.67 0.36
C SER A 8 6.23 -15.34 1.48
N THR A 9 6.27 -16.15 2.54
CA THR A 9 5.52 -15.90 3.78
C THR A 9 6.27 -14.98 4.75
N LYS A 10 7.50 -14.57 4.41
CA LYS A 10 8.28 -13.62 5.21
C LYS A 10 7.57 -12.26 5.31
N ARG A 11 7.66 -11.67 6.50
CA ARG A 11 6.96 -10.44 6.87
C ARG A 11 7.94 -9.38 7.32
N LEU A 12 7.67 -8.14 6.92
CA LEU A 12 8.46 -6.99 7.35
C LEU A 12 8.43 -6.84 8.87
N GLY A 13 9.60 -6.72 9.50
CA GLY A 13 9.78 -6.60 10.95
C GLY A 13 9.51 -7.88 11.74
N MET A 14 9.33 -9.01 11.05
CA MET A 14 9.11 -10.34 11.63
C MET A 14 9.85 -11.43 10.83
N GLU A 15 11.00 -11.09 10.24
CA GLU A 15 11.78 -11.95 9.35
C GLU A 15 12.33 -13.18 10.07
N GLU A 16 12.69 -13.01 11.34
CA GLU A 16 13.16 -14.08 12.24
C GLU A 16 12.02 -14.94 12.82
N TRP A 17 10.77 -14.53 12.62
CA TRP A 17 9.62 -15.27 13.13
C TRP A 17 9.42 -16.54 12.29
N LYS A 18 9.73 -17.70 12.88
CA LYS A 18 9.39 -19.00 12.28
C LYS A 18 7.88 -19.22 12.40
N THR A 19 7.20 -19.31 11.25
CA THR A 19 5.79 -19.72 11.20
C THR A 19 5.62 -21.03 11.97
N SER A 20 4.61 -21.10 12.84
CA SER A 20 4.46 -22.24 13.76
C SER A 20 4.26 -23.55 13.00
N ALA A 21 4.74 -24.67 13.56
CA ALA A 21 4.60 -26.01 12.99
C ALA A 21 3.16 -26.56 13.00
N ARG A 22 2.20 -25.79 13.55
CA ARG A 22 0.79 -26.16 13.55
C ARG A 22 0.11 -25.63 12.29
N PRO A 23 -0.82 -26.40 11.68
CA PRO A 23 -1.68 -25.86 10.63
C PRO A 23 -2.38 -24.61 11.18
N GLU A 24 -2.16 -23.46 10.53
CA GLU A 24 -2.92 -22.24 10.83
C GLU A 24 -4.21 -22.29 10.01
N ASP A 25 -5.36 -21.96 10.61
CA ASP A 25 -6.67 -21.93 9.92
C ASP A 25 -6.73 -20.88 8.79
N ARG A 26 -5.79 -19.92 8.78
CA ARG A 26 -5.66 -18.86 7.78
C ARG A 26 -4.26 -18.82 7.21
N THR A 27 -4.17 -18.57 5.91
CA THR A 27 -2.88 -18.37 5.25
C THR A 27 -2.26 -17.03 5.67
N GLN A 28 -0.94 -16.87 5.47
CA GLN A 28 -0.26 -15.62 5.79
C GLN A 28 -0.81 -14.44 4.97
N PHE A 29 -1.27 -14.68 3.75
CA PHE A 29 -1.83 -13.65 2.87
C PHE A 29 -3.27 -13.30 3.23
N GLN A 30 -4.07 -14.26 3.70
CA GLN A 30 -5.40 -13.96 4.28
C GLN A 30 -5.26 -13.08 5.52
N ARG A 31 -4.24 -13.32 6.35
CA ARG A 31 -3.94 -12.45 7.50
C ARG A 31 -3.54 -11.04 7.07
N ASP A 32 -2.89 -10.86 5.93
CA ASP A 32 -2.58 -9.53 5.39
C ASP A 32 -3.86 -8.80 4.99
N TYR A 33 -4.74 -9.48 4.24
CA TYR A 33 -6.05 -8.97 3.86
C TYR A 33 -6.84 -8.49 5.09
N ASP A 34 -6.96 -9.35 6.12
CA ASP A 34 -7.66 -9.03 7.36
C ASP A 34 -7.03 -7.84 8.09
N ARG A 35 -5.70 -7.79 8.18
CA ARG A 35 -4.99 -6.67 8.83
C ARG A 35 -5.28 -5.34 8.15
N ILE A 36 -5.41 -5.32 6.82
CA ILE A 36 -5.79 -4.11 6.07
C ILE A 36 -7.26 -3.77 6.34
N ILE A 37 -8.18 -4.73 6.19
CA ILE A 37 -9.63 -4.54 6.40
C ILE A 37 -9.93 -3.98 7.80
N PHE A 38 -9.33 -4.55 8.84
CA PHE A 38 -9.60 -4.13 10.22
C PHE A 38 -8.85 -2.87 10.64
N SER A 39 -7.99 -2.32 9.76
CA SER A 39 -7.14 -1.19 10.09
C SER A 39 -7.90 0.14 10.21
N SER A 40 -7.48 0.98 11.16
CA SER A 40 -8.01 2.36 11.26
C SER A 40 -7.81 3.18 9.98
N PRO A 41 -6.65 3.14 9.28
CA PRO A 41 -6.49 3.78 7.97
C PRO A 41 -7.54 3.35 6.94
N PHE A 42 -7.86 2.06 6.85
CA PHE A 42 -8.83 1.54 5.89
C PHE A 42 -10.25 2.01 6.24
N ARG A 43 -10.64 1.93 7.52
CA ARG A 43 -11.94 2.45 7.99
C ARG A 43 -12.13 3.95 7.71
N ARG A 44 -11.07 4.75 7.79
CA ARG A 44 -11.14 6.18 7.46
C ARG A 44 -11.47 6.46 6.00
N MET A 45 -11.30 5.51 5.09
CA MET A 45 -11.68 5.69 3.68
C MET A 45 -13.20 5.82 3.50
N GLN A 46 -14.01 5.39 4.47
CA GLN A 46 -15.46 5.58 4.47
C GLN A 46 -15.84 7.07 4.40
N ASN A 47 -15.06 7.93 5.05
CA ASN A 47 -15.31 9.37 5.12
C ASN A 47 -14.43 10.17 4.14
N LYS A 48 -13.82 9.51 3.15
CA LYS A 48 -13.09 10.18 2.07
C LYS A 48 -13.92 10.07 0.78
N THR A 49 -14.39 11.21 0.30
CA THR A 49 -15.14 11.28 -0.96
C THR A 49 -14.27 10.97 -2.16
N GLN A 50 -14.91 10.43 -3.20
CA GLN A 50 -14.36 10.30 -4.54
C GLN A 50 -15.02 11.37 -5.42
N VAL A 51 -14.28 12.42 -5.76
CA VAL A 51 -14.56 13.47 -6.79
C VAL A 51 -15.85 14.30 -6.64
N PHE A 52 -16.92 13.83 -5.99
CA PHE A 52 -18.17 14.57 -5.82
C PHE A 52 -18.30 15.16 -4.40
N PRO A 53 -18.75 16.42 -4.24
CA PRO A 53 -19.23 16.92 -2.95
C PRO A 53 -20.42 16.05 -2.54
N LEU A 54 -20.43 15.55 -1.29
CA LEU A 54 -21.45 14.65 -0.74
C LEU A 54 -22.86 15.16 -1.09
N PRO A 55 -23.57 14.57 -2.07
CA PRO A 55 -24.95 14.91 -2.36
C PRO A 55 -25.85 14.21 -1.34
N GLU A 56 -27.06 14.73 -1.13
CA GLU A 56 -28.11 14.12 -0.29
C GLU A 56 -28.57 12.72 -0.75
N HIS A 57 -28.06 12.19 -1.87
CA HIS A 57 -28.47 10.92 -2.46
C HIS A 57 -27.44 9.79 -2.33
N ILE A 58 -27.97 8.58 -2.13
CA ILE A 58 -27.40 7.45 -1.38
C ILE A 58 -26.33 6.62 -2.15
N PHE A 59 -25.87 7.05 -3.33
CA PHE A 59 -24.96 6.24 -4.17
C PHE A 59 -23.68 6.94 -4.62
N VAL A 60 -23.12 7.83 -3.81
CA VAL A 60 -21.75 8.31 -4.05
C VAL A 60 -20.76 7.31 -3.48
N HIS A 61 -19.98 6.68 -4.37
CA HIS A 61 -18.93 5.77 -3.98
C HIS A 61 -17.91 6.57 -3.15
N ASN A 62 -17.70 6.15 -1.90
CA ASN A 62 -16.57 6.63 -1.13
C ASN A 62 -15.35 5.77 -1.47
N ARG A 63 -14.16 6.21 -1.05
CA ARG A 63 -12.94 5.45 -1.33
C ARG A 63 -12.97 4.03 -0.77
N LEU A 64 -13.71 3.80 0.32
CA LEU A 64 -13.86 2.47 0.91
C LEU A 64 -14.62 1.51 -0.01
N THR A 65 -15.81 1.89 -0.49
CA THR A 65 -16.60 1.03 -1.38
C THR A 65 -15.88 0.77 -2.69
N HIS A 66 -15.24 1.81 -3.25
CA HIS A 66 -14.37 1.67 -4.41
C HIS A 66 -13.24 0.66 -4.19
N SER A 67 -12.48 0.77 -3.09
CA SER A 67 -11.40 -0.18 -2.79
C SER A 67 -11.90 -1.62 -2.60
N LEU A 68 -13.11 -1.81 -2.07
CA LEU A 68 -13.72 -3.15 -1.93
C LEU A 68 -14.08 -3.76 -3.29
N GLU A 69 -14.66 -2.97 -4.21
CA GLU A 69 -14.97 -3.40 -5.58
C GLU A 69 -13.70 -3.74 -6.36
N VAL A 70 -12.69 -2.87 -6.28
CA VAL A 70 -11.38 -3.10 -6.92
C VAL A 70 -10.72 -4.36 -6.34
N ALA A 71 -10.83 -4.61 -5.03
CA ALA A 71 -10.31 -5.83 -4.41
C ALA A 71 -11.05 -7.10 -4.85
N SER A 72 -12.37 -7.01 -5.07
CA SER A 72 -13.16 -8.12 -5.62
C SER A 72 -12.68 -8.49 -7.03
N VAL A 73 -12.57 -7.48 -7.92
CA VAL A 73 -12.06 -7.67 -9.30
C VAL A 73 -10.62 -8.17 -9.29
N GLY A 74 -9.75 -7.56 -8.47
CA GLY A 74 -8.35 -7.93 -8.33
C GLY A 74 -8.17 -9.38 -7.89
N ARG A 75 -9.01 -9.87 -6.97
CA ARG A 75 -9.01 -11.28 -6.55
C ARG A 75 -9.31 -12.22 -7.71
N SER A 76 -10.34 -11.91 -8.49
CA SER A 76 -10.71 -12.72 -9.66
C SER A 76 -9.57 -12.76 -10.67
N LEU A 77 -8.96 -11.62 -10.97
CA LEU A 77 -7.81 -11.54 -11.89
C LEU A 77 -6.60 -12.33 -11.37
N GLY A 78 -6.31 -12.23 -10.08
CA GLY A 78 -5.20 -12.95 -9.46
C GLY A 78 -5.43 -14.47 -9.43
N ASN A 79 -6.67 -14.94 -9.21
CA ASN A 79 -7.00 -16.36 -9.27
C ASN A 79 -6.87 -16.92 -10.70
N LEU A 80 -7.33 -16.18 -11.71
CA LEU A 80 -7.17 -16.56 -13.12
C LEU A 80 -5.69 -16.66 -13.51
N LEU A 81 -4.83 -15.78 -12.97
CA LEU A 81 -3.40 -15.87 -13.15
C LEU A 81 -2.82 -17.08 -12.41
N ALA A 82 -3.22 -17.33 -11.17
CA ALA A 82 -2.77 -18.46 -10.37
C ALA A 82 -3.02 -19.80 -11.08
N GLU A 83 -4.20 -19.99 -11.68
CA GLU A 83 -4.54 -21.20 -12.45
C GLU A 83 -3.57 -21.43 -13.62
N LYS A 84 -3.25 -20.37 -14.38
CA LYS A 84 -2.29 -20.45 -15.49
C LYS A 84 -0.88 -20.74 -15.03
N VAL A 85 -0.43 -20.06 -13.97
CA VAL A 85 0.94 -20.18 -13.45
C VAL A 85 1.16 -21.52 -12.75
N THR A 86 0.13 -22.09 -12.11
CA THR A 86 0.22 -23.41 -11.45
C THR A 86 0.57 -24.51 -12.44
N ALA A 87 0.09 -24.43 -13.68
CA ALA A 87 0.43 -25.40 -14.72
C ALA A 87 1.93 -25.35 -15.10
N GLU A 88 2.56 -24.18 -14.99
CA GLU A 88 4.00 -23.99 -15.29
C GLU A 88 4.90 -24.26 -14.07
N PHE A 89 4.38 -24.09 -12.84
CA PHE A 89 5.15 -24.18 -11.60
C PHE A 89 4.38 -24.92 -10.48
N PRO A 90 4.02 -26.20 -10.68
CA PRO A 90 3.13 -26.92 -9.76
C PRO A 90 3.70 -27.11 -8.34
N GLU A 91 5.03 -27.05 -8.20
CA GLU A 91 5.75 -27.29 -6.94
C GLU A 91 5.64 -26.14 -5.93
N ASN A 92 5.14 -24.96 -6.33
CA ASN A 92 5.03 -23.80 -5.43
C ASN A 92 3.61 -23.65 -4.88
N PRO A 93 3.35 -24.04 -3.62
CA PRO A 93 2.02 -24.01 -3.04
C PRO A 93 1.50 -22.59 -2.78
N LEU A 94 2.34 -21.55 -2.90
CA LEU A 94 1.94 -20.16 -2.68
C LEU A 94 1.31 -19.52 -3.93
N ILE A 95 1.35 -20.18 -5.10
CA ILE A 95 0.76 -19.63 -6.33
C ILE A 95 -0.76 -19.45 -6.19
N SER A 96 -1.44 -20.37 -5.51
CA SER A 96 -2.87 -20.26 -5.22
C SER A 96 -3.23 -19.01 -4.41
N GLU A 97 -2.25 -18.39 -3.72
CA GLU A 97 -2.45 -17.21 -2.90
C GLU A 97 -2.34 -15.89 -3.69
N ILE A 98 -1.98 -15.93 -4.98
CA ILE A 98 -1.86 -14.73 -5.83
C ILE A 98 -3.14 -13.89 -5.80
N GLY A 99 -4.32 -14.52 -5.86
CA GLY A 99 -5.60 -13.81 -5.74
C GLY A 99 -5.74 -13.04 -4.43
N THR A 100 -5.36 -13.64 -3.31
CA THR A 100 -5.39 -13.00 -1.99
C THR A 100 -4.38 -11.85 -1.90
N ILE A 101 -3.17 -12.02 -2.44
CA ILE A 101 -2.13 -10.98 -2.49
C ILE A 101 -2.61 -9.78 -3.31
N VAL A 102 -3.11 -10.02 -4.52
CA VAL A 102 -3.63 -8.96 -5.41
C VAL A 102 -4.82 -8.25 -4.75
N SER A 103 -5.77 -9.01 -4.20
CA SER A 103 -6.91 -8.46 -3.46
C SER A 103 -6.48 -7.58 -2.29
N SER A 104 -5.44 -7.97 -1.54
CA SER A 104 -4.89 -7.18 -0.43
C SER A 104 -4.25 -5.88 -0.93
N ALA A 105 -3.49 -5.93 -2.02
CA ALA A 105 -2.91 -4.74 -2.63
C ALA A 105 -3.98 -3.77 -3.14
N CYS A 106 -5.05 -4.30 -3.75
CA CYS A 106 -6.21 -3.54 -4.17
C CYS A 106 -6.93 -2.83 -3.00
N LEU A 107 -7.02 -3.43 -1.81
CA LEU A 107 -7.57 -2.73 -0.65
C LEU A 107 -6.72 -1.54 -0.21
N ALA A 108 -5.40 -1.67 -0.31
CA ALA A 108 -4.45 -0.66 0.13
C ALA A 108 -4.14 0.41 -0.91
N HIS A 109 -4.59 0.25 -2.16
CA HIS A 109 -4.16 1.07 -3.31
C HIS A 109 -4.39 2.57 -3.14
N ASP A 110 -5.36 2.93 -2.29
CA ASP A 110 -5.86 4.29 -2.09
C ASP A 110 -5.67 4.79 -0.63
N LEU A 111 -5.01 3.98 0.20
CA LEU A 111 -4.92 4.18 1.65
C LEU A 111 -4.16 5.46 2.04
N GLY A 112 -3.10 5.76 1.29
CA GLY A 112 -2.19 6.87 1.54
C GLY A 112 -2.64 8.22 1.01
N ASN A 113 -3.73 8.28 0.26
CA ASN A 113 -4.20 9.55 -0.29
C ASN A 113 -4.64 10.53 0.82
N PRO A 114 -4.27 11.81 0.73
CA PRO A 114 -4.70 12.83 1.68
C PRO A 114 -6.20 13.15 1.52
N PRO A 115 -6.79 13.92 2.46
CA PRO A 115 -8.07 14.57 2.23
C PRO A 115 -8.07 15.32 0.89
N PHE A 116 -9.19 15.36 0.19
CA PHE A 116 -9.33 16.02 -1.13
C PHE A 116 -8.46 15.43 -2.26
N GLY A 117 -7.87 14.23 -2.07
CA GLY A 117 -7.15 13.53 -3.14
C GLY A 117 -6.00 14.34 -3.75
N HIS A 118 -5.94 14.42 -5.08
CA HIS A 118 -4.89 15.15 -5.80
C HIS A 118 -4.81 16.63 -5.42
N SER A 119 -5.94 17.26 -5.08
CA SER A 119 -5.95 18.64 -4.57
C SER A 119 -5.26 18.73 -3.21
N GLY A 120 -5.42 17.72 -2.36
CA GLY A 120 -4.69 17.60 -1.09
C GLY A 120 -3.20 17.37 -1.30
N GLU A 121 -2.81 16.49 -2.24
CA GLU A 121 -1.40 16.28 -2.61
C GLU A 121 -0.75 17.58 -3.10
N SER A 122 -1.47 18.31 -3.97
CA SER A 122 -1.03 19.61 -4.49
C SER A 122 -0.92 20.67 -3.40
N ALA A 123 -1.86 20.70 -2.45
CA ALA A 123 -1.83 21.63 -1.33
C ALA A 123 -0.64 21.38 -0.39
N ILE A 124 -0.35 20.11 -0.07
CA ILE A 124 0.82 19.73 0.73
C ILE A 124 2.10 20.14 0.00
N SER A 125 2.22 19.78 -1.28
CA SER A 125 3.39 20.12 -2.10
C SER A 125 3.60 21.64 -2.17
N ASN A 126 2.54 22.41 -2.40
CA ASN A 126 2.59 23.86 -2.47
C ASN A 126 2.95 24.52 -1.14
N PHE A 127 2.53 23.95 0.00
CA PHE A 127 2.91 24.44 1.33
C PHE A 127 4.43 24.40 1.54
N PHE A 128 5.11 23.35 1.08
CA PHE A 128 6.56 23.23 1.17
C PHE A 128 7.29 24.05 0.08
N GLN A 129 6.77 24.09 -1.15
CA GLN A 129 7.42 24.83 -2.24
C GLN A 129 7.33 26.36 -2.09
N ASN A 130 6.12 26.86 -1.81
CA ASN A 130 5.78 28.29 -1.90
C ASN A 130 5.22 28.87 -0.60
N GLY A 131 5.00 28.04 0.42
CA GLY A 131 4.42 28.44 1.71
C GLY A 131 5.42 28.46 2.86
N ALA A 132 4.90 28.44 4.09
CA ALA A 132 5.70 28.47 5.30
C ALA A 132 6.65 27.25 5.43
N GLY A 133 6.29 26.12 4.83
CA GLY A 133 7.12 24.90 4.87
C GLY A 133 8.51 25.06 4.22
N LYS A 134 8.73 26.11 3.42
CA LYS A 134 10.04 26.45 2.85
C LYS A 134 11.12 26.69 3.90
N GLU A 135 10.74 27.07 5.13
CA GLU A 135 11.69 27.23 6.24
C GLU A 135 12.47 25.95 6.56
N PHE A 136 11.92 24.78 6.21
CA PHE A 136 12.53 23.48 6.47
C PHE A 136 13.50 23.01 5.36
N GLU A 137 13.57 23.68 4.22
CA GLU A 137 14.37 23.26 3.05
C GLU A 137 15.84 23.04 3.42
N ASN A 138 16.45 23.99 4.13
CA ASN A 138 17.85 23.92 4.55
C ASN A 138 18.13 22.93 5.69
N ARG A 139 17.09 22.28 6.24
CA ARG A 139 17.20 21.30 7.33
C ARG A 139 17.12 19.85 6.83
N LEU A 140 16.89 19.66 5.54
CA LEU A 140 16.64 18.37 4.92
C LEU A 140 17.65 18.14 3.80
N SER A 141 17.96 16.87 3.52
CA SER A 141 18.71 16.53 2.31
C SER A 141 17.87 16.84 1.06
N PRO A 142 18.49 17.01 -0.12
CA PRO A 142 17.73 17.23 -1.37
C PRO A 142 16.70 16.13 -1.67
N ALA A 143 17.00 14.88 -1.29
CA ALA A 143 16.11 13.74 -1.50
C ALA A 143 14.92 13.76 -0.53
N GLU A 144 15.15 14.07 0.75
CA GLU A 144 14.06 14.24 1.73
C GLU A 144 13.19 15.45 1.38
N TRP A 145 13.79 16.57 0.97
CA TRP A 145 13.05 17.75 0.52
C TRP A 145 12.13 17.41 -0.65
N SER A 146 12.65 16.65 -1.63
CA SER A 146 11.90 16.16 -2.79
C SER A 146 10.63 15.40 -2.40
N ASP A 147 10.65 14.60 -1.33
CA ASP A 147 9.47 13.89 -0.84
C ASP A 147 8.34 14.83 -0.39
N PHE A 148 8.70 15.95 0.27
CA PHE A 148 7.73 16.93 0.75
C PHE A 148 7.15 17.77 -0.40
N ILE A 149 8.01 18.26 -1.31
CA ILE A 149 7.57 19.10 -2.41
C ILE A 149 6.89 18.31 -3.55
N ARG A 150 6.96 16.97 -3.53
CA ARG A 150 6.30 16.10 -4.51
C ARG A 150 5.35 15.10 -3.87
N PHE A 151 4.84 15.37 -2.68
CA PHE A 151 4.07 14.43 -1.86
C PHE A 151 3.11 13.56 -2.68
N ASP A 152 3.24 12.23 -2.53
CA ASP A 152 2.44 11.25 -3.27
C ASP A 152 1.71 10.26 -2.36
N GLY A 153 0.43 10.02 -2.65
CA GLY A 153 -0.42 9.10 -1.90
C GLY A 153 0.01 7.63 -2.00
N ASN A 154 0.69 7.19 -3.05
CA ASN A 154 1.19 5.81 -3.17
C ASN A 154 2.41 5.61 -2.25
N ALA A 155 3.35 6.56 -2.25
CA ALA A 155 4.46 6.55 -1.29
C ALA A 155 3.95 6.58 0.16
N ASN A 156 2.95 7.42 0.42
CA ASN A 156 2.32 7.46 1.75
C ASN A 156 1.55 6.19 2.11
N ALA A 157 1.02 5.43 1.14
CA ALA A 157 0.36 4.16 1.41
C ALA A 157 1.36 3.14 1.97
N LEU A 158 2.58 3.08 1.38
CA LEU A 158 3.65 2.25 1.90
C LEU A 158 4.02 2.68 3.32
N ARG A 159 4.32 3.97 3.52
CA ARG A 159 4.61 4.55 4.84
C ARG A 159 3.56 4.21 5.90
N LEU A 160 2.28 4.35 5.59
CA LEU A 160 1.21 4.02 6.54
C LEU A 160 1.22 2.55 6.99
N LEU A 161 1.63 1.65 6.09
CA LEU A 161 1.62 0.21 6.31
C LEU A 161 2.91 -0.32 6.96
N THR A 162 4.06 0.31 6.68
CA THR A 162 5.37 -0.16 7.13
C THR A 162 5.92 0.62 8.30
N HIS A 163 5.64 1.93 8.38
CA HIS A 163 6.25 2.81 9.37
C HIS A 163 5.82 2.48 10.79
N GLN A 164 6.80 2.49 11.69
CA GLN A 164 6.63 2.30 13.11
C GLN A 164 6.16 3.60 13.78
N PHE A 165 4.88 3.94 13.59
CA PHE A 165 4.25 5.01 14.38
C PHE A 165 4.27 4.65 15.87
N ASN A 166 4.22 5.67 16.75
CA ASN A 166 4.26 5.46 18.19
C ASN A 166 3.20 4.42 18.63
N GLY A 167 3.64 3.39 19.38
CA GLY A 167 2.81 2.26 19.79
C GLY A 167 2.64 1.14 18.77
N LYS A 168 3.24 1.24 17.56
CA LYS A 168 3.32 0.12 16.61
C LYS A 168 4.63 -0.64 16.78
N ARG A 169 4.58 -1.94 16.43
CA ARG A 169 5.75 -2.83 16.34
C ARG A 169 6.65 -2.46 15.14
N PRO A 170 7.91 -2.92 15.15
CA PRO A 170 8.73 -2.96 13.93
C PRO A 170 7.97 -3.57 12.75
N GLY A 171 8.10 -2.97 11.57
CA GLY A 171 7.38 -3.36 10.35
C GLY A 171 5.90 -2.95 10.30
N GLY A 172 5.41 -2.17 11.27
CA GLY A 172 4.07 -1.59 11.26
C GLY A 172 2.98 -2.66 11.28
N PHE A 173 2.30 -2.84 10.15
CA PHE A 173 1.29 -3.91 9.99
C PHE A 173 1.92 -5.31 9.85
N ALA A 174 3.24 -5.39 9.62
CA ALA A 174 4.01 -6.62 9.37
C ALA A 174 3.41 -7.49 8.27
N LEU A 175 3.03 -6.86 7.16
CA LEU A 175 2.52 -7.54 5.98
C LEU A 175 3.62 -8.40 5.34
N THR A 176 3.24 -9.43 4.58
CA THR A 176 4.20 -10.21 3.82
C THR A 176 4.85 -9.38 2.71
N TYR A 177 6.11 -9.68 2.37
CA TYR A 177 6.82 -8.97 1.31
C TYR A 177 6.11 -8.99 -0.06
N PRO A 178 5.49 -10.11 -0.51
CA PRO A 178 4.75 -10.10 -1.77
C PRO A 178 3.58 -9.12 -1.76
N THR A 179 2.88 -9.00 -0.63
CA THR A 179 1.77 -8.03 -0.47
C THR A 179 2.29 -6.60 -0.52
N LEU A 180 3.37 -6.28 0.21
CA LEU A 180 3.98 -4.94 0.18
C LEU A 180 4.47 -4.58 -1.23
N ALA A 181 5.21 -5.49 -1.87
CA ALA A 181 5.69 -5.30 -3.24
C ALA A 181 4.54 -5.07 -4.22
N SER A 182 3.41 -5.77 -4.05
CA SER A 182 2.22 -5.59 -4.91
C SER A 182 1.50 -4.26 -4.68
N ILE A 183 1.69 -3.61 -3.53
CA ILE A 183 1.15 -2.28 -3.22
C ILE A 183 1.98 -1.17 -3.88
N VAL A 184 3.30 -1.38 -4.03
CA VAL A 184 4.22 -0.40 -4.61
C VAL A 184 4.05 -0.34 -6.14
N LYS A 185 3.26 0.62 -6.61
CA LYS A 185 3.03 0.84 -8.06
C LYS A 185 4.25 1.43 -8.78
N TYR A 186 5.09 2.17 -8.05
CA TYR A 186 6.20 2.96 -8.60
C TYR A 186 7.47 2.68 -7.79
N PRO A 187 8.24 1.61 -8.07
CA PRO A 187 9.34 1.18 -7.21
C PRO A 187 10.61 2.03 -7.39
N PHE A 188 10.49 3.34 -7.18
CA PHE A 188 11.57 4.31 -7.23
C PHE A 188 11.26 5.50 -6.31
N GLU A 189 12.34 6.18 -5.90
CA GLU A 189 12.32 7.34 -5.02
C GLU A 189 11.91 8.64 -5.73
N SER A 190 11.47 9.65 -4.97
CA SER A 190 10.98 10.92 -5.51
C SER A 190 11.97 11.69 -6.39
N PRO A 191 13.31 11.70 -6.15
CA PRO A 191 14.25 12.39 -7.03
C PRO A 191 14.34 11.80 -8.44
N LEU A 192 14.02 10.50 -8.59
CA LEU A 192 14.02 9.81 -9.88
C LEU A 192 12.68 9.95 -10.62
N ALA A 193 11.69 10.59 -10.01
CA ALA A 193 10.35 10.70 -10.55
C ALA A 193 10.30 11.70 -11.71
N THR A 194 10.10 11.17 -12.93
CA THR A 194 9.90 11.96 -14.15
C THR A 194 8.52 12.61 -14.23
N LYS A 195 7.55 12.07 -13.48
CA LYS A 195 6.20 12.62 -13.25
C LYS A 195 5.98 12.80 -11.75
N GLN A 196 4.82 13.28 -11.32
CA GLN A 196 4.48 13.46 -9.90
C GLN A 196 4.30 12.16 -9.09
N LYS A 197 4.65 10.98 -9.63
CA LYS A 197 4.37 9.68 -9.00
C LYS A 197 5.65 8.93 -8.67
N PHE A 198 5.75 8.44 -7.43
CA PHE A 198 6.83 7.61 -6.89
C PHE A 198 6.27 6.73 -5.75
N GLY A 199 7.00 5.72 -5.28
CA GLY A 199 6.39 4.64 -4.48
C GLY A 199 6.84 4.51 -3.04
N PHE A 200 7.86 5.27 -2.61
CA PHE A 200 8.32 5.29 -1.22
C PHE A 200 9.04 6.60 -0.91
N PHE A 201 8.86 7.10 0.30
CA PHE A 201 9.65 8.21 0.82
C PHE A 201 11.03 7.72 1.25
N GLN A 202 11.98 8.64 1.44
CA GLN A 202 13.31 8.36 1.99
C GLN A 202 13.23 7.66 3.36
N SER A 203 12.18 7.93 4.15
CA SER A 203 11.93 7.24 5.42
C SER A 203 11.60 5.75 5.29
N GLU A 204 11.23 5.29 4.09
CA GLU A 204 10.93 3.89 3.77
C GLU A 204 11.85 3.34 2.66
N LYS A 205 13.03 3.95 2.49
CA LYS A 205 14.01 3.54 1.47
C LYS A 205 14.75 2.24 1.82
N GLU A 206 14.97 2.00 3.11
CA GLU A 206 15.56 0.76 3.65
C GLU A 206 14.47 -0.30 3.90
#